data_AF-A0A970EGI8-F1
#
_entry.id   AF-A0A970EGI8-F1
#
_cell.length_a   1.000
_cell.length_b   1.000
_cell.length_c   1.000
_cell.angle_alpha   90.00
_cell.angle_beta   90.00
_cell.angle_gamma   90.00
#
_symmetry.space_group_name_H-M   'P 1'
#
loop_
_entity.id
_entity.type
_entity.pdbx_description
1 polymer ?
#
loop_
_entity_poly.entity_id
_entity_poly.type
_entity_poly.pdbx_seq_one_letter_code
_entity_poly.pdbx_strand_id
1 'polypeptide(L)'
;EIYARTWYEKVVDLEFIEEKRIRTGQSKKRYGIKFLDKKLSLGTKNSFFYENYDKIEEEFQLRLSKNLRLPLSIIKEELFEVEIERRLLSEEEVYNRAANEFMQELKEKNADITIISIKVDPKTEESGKTVYVLTCESLERIDMKDKIEKENTGD
;
A
#
# COMPACT_ATOMS: atom_id res chain seq x y z
N GLU A 1 -22.29 8.42 31.60
CA GLU A 1 -21.70 7.89 30.36
C GLU A 1 -22.65 6.84 29.85
N ILE A 2 -23.11 6.95 28.59
CA ILE A 2 -24.03 5.99 27.98
C ILE A 2 -23.25 5.31 26.86
N TYR A 3 -23.16 3.99 26.95
CA TYR A 3 -22.49 3.16 25.95
C TYR A 3 -23.53 2.37 25.16
N ALA A 4 -23.33 2.29 23.85
CA ALA A 4 -24.11 1.43 22.97
C ALA A 4 -23.22 0.36 22.35
N ARG A 5 -23.81 -0.82 22.14
CA ARG A 5 -23.19 -1.86 21.34
C ARG A 5 -23.48 -1.58 19.87
N THR A 6 -22.44 -1.56 19.05
CA THR A 6 -22.50 -1.22 17.62
C THR A 6 -21.79 -2.28 16.79
N TRP A 7 -22.29 -2.48 15.58
CA TRP A 7 -21.74 -3.40 14.59
C TRP A 7 -21.28 -2.65 13.35
N TYR A 8 -20.09 -2.98 12.88
CA TYR A 8 -19.54 -2.50 11.62
C TYR A 8 -19.25 -3.65 10.70
N GLU A 9 -19.57 -3.49 9.42
CA GLU A 9 -19.31 -4.49 8.40
C GLU A 9 -18.46 -3.90 7.28
N LYS A 10 -17.51 -4.70 6.78
CA LYS A 10 -16.68 -4.36 5.63
C LYS A 10 -16.52 -5.59 4.75
N VAL A 11 -16.77 -5.43 3.45
CA VAL A 11 -16.47 -6.46 2.44
C VAL A 11 -15.07 -6.23 1.91
N VAL A 12 -14.25 -7.27 1.87
CA VAL A 12 -12.88 -7.22 1.35
C VAL A 12 -12.59 -8.41 0.45
N ASP A 13 -11.62 -8.22 -0.43
CA ASP A 13 -10.95 -9.28 -1.17
C ASP A 13 -9.66 -9.63 -0.41
N LEU A 14 -9.40 -10.92 -0.19
CA LEU A 14 -8.26 -11.38 0.59
C LEU A 14 -7.28 -12.15 -0.30
N GLU A 15 -6.02 -11.70 -0.30
CA GLU A 15 -4.93 -12.33 -1.04
C GLU A 15 -4.24 -13.39 -0.18
N PHE A 16 -4.23 -14.64 -0.66
CA PHE A 16 -3.60 -15.78 0.03
C PHE A 16 -2.17 -16.05 -0.46
N ILE A 17 -1.67 -15.24 -1.39
CA ILE A 17 -0.32 -15.34 -1.92
C ILE A 17 0.44 -14.09 -1.50
N GLU A 18 1.49 -14.29 -0.73
CA GLU A 18 2.45 -13.24 -0.43
C GLU A 18 3.62 -13.35 -1.41
N GLU A 19 3.89 -12.27 -2.14
CA GLU A 19 5.06 -12.15 -2.99
C GLU A 19 6.16 -11.37 -2.27
N LYS A 20 7.30 -12.02 -2.06
CA LYS A 20 8.49 -11.38 -1.50
C LYS A 20 9.53 -11.19 -2.59
N ARG A 21 9.96 -9.95 -2.76
CA ARG A 21 11.03 -9.56 -3.67
C ARG A 21 12.36 -9.57 -2.92
N ILE A 22 13.25 -10.49 -3.30
CA ILE A 22 14.57 -10.64 -2.67
C ILE A 22 15.65 -10.28 -3.68
N ARG A 23 16.53 -9.34 -3.33
CA ARG A 23 17.67 -9.00 -4.19
C ARG A 23 18.68 -10.13 -4.19
N THR A 24 19.07 -10.61 -5.37
CA THR A 24 20.11 -11.66 -5.51
C THR A 24 21.51 -11.14 -5.18
N GLY A 25 21.66 -9.82 -5.06
CA GLY A 25 22.94 -9.13 -4.93
C GLY A 25 23.58 -8.79 -6.27
N GLN A 26 23.09 -9.34 -7.37
CA GLN A 26 23.55 -8.95 -8.70
C GLN A 26 22.99 -7.58 -9.09
N SER A 27 23.85 -6.75 -9.67
CA SER A 27 23.45 -5.43 -10.17
C SER A 27 24.18 -5.05 -11.44
N LYS A 28 23.53 -4.22 -12.26
CA LYS A 28 24.09 -3.69 -13.50
C LYS A 28 23.82 -2.20 -13.59
N LYS A 29 24.84 -1.44 -14.01
CA LYS A 29 24.76 0.01 -14.19
C LYS A 29 24.69 0.35 -15.67
N ARG A 30 23.82 1.28 -16.03
CA ARG A 30 23.79 1.90 -17.36
C ARG A 30 23.76 3.41 -17.25
N TYR A 31 24.35 4.05 -18.25
CA TYR A 31 24.39 5.49 -18.33
C TYR A 31 23.59 5.96 -19.53
N GLY A 32 23.00 7.13 -19.42
CA GLY A 32 22.25 7.78 -20.48
C GLY A 32 22.46 9.27 -20.44
N ILE A 33 22.03 9.93 -21.49
CA ILE A 33 21.92 11.38 -21.55
C ILE A 33 20.44 11.70 -21.69
N LYS A 34 19.97 12.66 -20.91
CA LYS A 34 18.65 13.25 -21.07
C LYS A 34 18.82 14.67 -21.55
N PHE A 35 18.13 15.00 -22.63
CA PHE A 35 18.04 16.35 -23.17
C PHE A 35 16.57 16.76 -23.14
N LEU A 36 16.25 17.77 -22.31
CA LEU A 36 14.86 18.11 -21.97
C LEU A 36 14.09 16.84 -21.53
N ASP A 37 13.01 16.48 -22.22
CA ASP A 37 12.18 15.31 -21.90
C ASP A 37 12.61 14.04 -22.67
N LYS A 38 13.62 14.14 -23.53
CA LYS A 38 14.09 13.01 -24.35
C LYS A 38 15.26 12.31 -23.68
N LYS A 39 15.14 11.01 -23.48
CA LYS A 39 16.20 10.16 -22.92
C LYS A 39 16.85 9.31 -24.00
N LEU A 40 18.18 9.36 -24.05
CA LEU A 40 19.01 8.52 -24.89
C LEU A 40 19.88 7.62 -24.00
N SER A 41 19.63 6.32 -24.03
CA SER A 41 20.49 5.35 -23.35
C SER A 41 21.81 5.17 -24.11
N LEU A 42 22.94 5.26 -23.42
CA LEU A 42 24.25 4.97 -23.99
C LEU A 42 24.57 3.48 -23.74
N GLY A 43 24.28 2.61 -24.70
CA GLY A 43 24.56 1.17 -24.60
C GLY A 43 23.83 0.31 -25.63
N THR A 44 24.27 -0.95 -25.79
CA THR A 44 23.62 -1.95 -26.66
C THR A 44 22.29 -2.42 -26.05
N LYS A 45 21.21 -2.37 -26.84
CA LYS A 45 19.83 -2.69 -26.41
C LYS A 45 19.61 -4.13 -25.88
N ASN A 46 20.53 -5.06 -26.13
CA ASN A 46 20.23 -6.50 -26.15
C ASN A 46 20.91 -7.40 -25.09
N SER A 47 21.56 -6.89 -24.03
CA SER A 47 22.32 -7.77 -23.10
C SER A 47 21.98 -7.64 -21.61
N PHE A 48 20.94 -6.89 -21.24
CA PHE A 48 20.78 -6.40 -19.87
C PHE A 48 19.35 -6.57 -19.33
N PHE A 49 18.80 -7.78 -19.40
CA PHE A 49 17.49 -8.06 -18.78
C PHE A 49 17.65 -9.15 -17.74
N TYR A 50 17.57 -8.73 -16.47
CA TYR A 50 17.10 -9.63 -15.42
C TYR A 50 15.61 -9.88 -15.65
N GLU A 51 15.14 -11.09 -15.39
CA GLU A 51 13.72 -11.43 -15.51
C GLU A 51 12.88 -10.54 -14.59
N ASN A 52 13.32 -10.40 -13.34
CA ASN A 52 12.77 -9.45 -12.38
C ASN A 52 13.89 -8.54 -11.85
N TYR A 53 13.61 -7.24 -11.77
CA TYR A 53 14.56 -6.28 -11.23
C TYR A 53 13.89 -5.10 -10.54
N ASP A 54 14.61 -4.52 -9.58
CA ASP A 54 14.36 -3.17 -9.10
C ASP A 54 15.26 -2.19 -9.85
N LYS A 55 14.78 -0.97 -10.05
CA LYS A 55 15.52 0.07 -10.75
C LYS A 55 15.64 1.31 -9.88
N ILE A 56 16.88 1.75 -9.70
CA ILE A 56 17.20 3.08 -9.16
C ILE A 56 17.69 3.95 -10.31
N GLU A 57 17.15 5.15 -10.42
CA GLU A 57 17.55 6.14 -11.41
C GLU A 57 18.04 7.40 -10.73
N GLU A 58 19.24 7.83 -11.10
CA GLU A 58 19.87 9.05 -10.62
C GLU A 58 20.07 10.01 -11.81
N GLU A 59 19.60 11.24 -11.68
CA GLU A 59 19.75 12.29 -12.69
C GLU A 59 20.75 13.35 -12.21
N PHE A 60 21.83 13.51 -12.96
CA PHE A 60 22.88 14.49 -12.72
C PHE A 60 22.73 15.64 -13.70
N GLN A 61 22.08 16.70 -13.25
CA GLN A 61 21.89 17.95 -14.00
C GLN A 61 23.23 18.62 -14.30
N LEU A 62 23.58 18.77 -15.58
CA LEU A 62 24.82 19.45 -15.95
C LEU A 62 24.69 20.97 -15.82
N ARG A 63 25.75 21.60 -15.33
CA ARG A 63 25.86 23.05 -15.15
C ARG A 63 27.18 23.52 -15.72
N LEU A 64 27.15 24.61 -16.50
CA LEU A 64 28.37 25.24 -17.01
C LEU A 64 28.95 26.24 -16.00
N SER A 65 28.09 26.83 -15.17
CA SER A 65 28.45 27.72 -14.07
C SER A 65 27.42 27.62 -12.95
N LYS A 66 27.64 28.33 -11.82
CA LYS A 66 26.66 28.38 -10.71
C LYS A 66 25.26 28.81 -11.17
N ASN A 67 25.18 29.67 -12.18
CA ASN A 67 23.94 30.30 -12.65
C ASN A 67 23.41 29.72 -13.97
N LEU A 68 24.21 28.93 -14.70
CA LEU A 68 23.81 28.38 -16.00
C LEU A 68 23.65 26.85 -15.94
N ARG A 69 22.38 26.41 -15.94
CA ARG A 69 22.01 25.00 -16.09
C ARG A 69 21.87 24.67 -17.57
N LEU A 70 22.49 23.58 -18.01
CA LEU A 70 22.34 23.10 -19.37
C LEU A 70 21.00 22.38 -19.51
N PRO A 71 20.35 22.36 -20.69
CA PRO A 71 19.15 21.53 -20.93
C PRO A 71 19.50 20.04 -21.10
N LEU A 72 20.56 19.57 -20.41
CA LEU A 72 21.16 18.26 -20.53
C LEU A 72 21.53 17.72 -19.14
N SER A 73 21.22 16.45 -18.91
CA SER A 73 21.55 15.71 -17.69
C SER A 73 22.19 14.37 -18.05
N ILE A 74 23.09 13.90 -17.20
CA ILE A 74 23.56 12.51 -17.24
C ILE A 74 22.58 11.70 -16.39
N ILE A 75 22.14 10.56 -16.91
CA ILE A 75 21.34 9.60 -16.15
C ILE A 75 22.22 8.40 -15.82
N LYS A 76 22.20 7.96 -14.57
CA LYS A 76 22.71 6.67 -14.13
C LYS A 76 21.53 5.82 -13.70
N GLU A 77 21.40 4.63 -14.27
CA GLU A 77 20.40 3.66 -13.85
C GLU A 77 21.12 2.44 -13.30
N GLU A 78 20.70 2.00 -12.12
CA GLU A 78 21.21 0.82 -11.45
C GLU A 78 20.07 -0.18 -11.32
N LEU A 79 20.23 -1.32 -11.99
CA LEU A 79 19.27 -2.42 -12.01
C LEU A 79 19.76 -3.47 -11.04
N PHE A 80 18.93 -3.82 -10.06
CA PHE A 80 19.20 -4.88 -9.09
C PHE A 80 18.35 -6.08 -9.45
N GLU A 81 18.96 -7.23 -9.68
CA GLU A 81 18.22 -8.46 -9.92
C GLU A 81 17.46 -8.87 -8.66
N VAL A 82 16.24 -9.34 -8.88
CA VAL A 82 15.32 -9.76 -7.85
C VAL A 82 14.82 -11.16 -8.16
N GLU A 83 14.77 -12.02 -7.16
CA GLU A 83 13.99 -13.25 -7.18
C GLU A 83 12.64 -12.98 -6.49
N ILE A 84 11.57 -13.51 -7.08
CA ILE A 84 10.22 -13.43 -6.49
C ILE A 84 9.95 -14.77 -5.82
N GLU A 85 9.94 -14.76 -4.50
CA GLU A 85 9.48 -15.89 -3.71
C GLU A 85 7.98 -15.73 -3.44
N ARG A 86 7.21 -16.75 -3.79
CA ARG A 86 5.78 -16.82 -3.50
C ARG A 86 5.54 -17.74 -2.34
N ARG A 87 4.84 -17.24 -1.32
CA ARG A 87 4.43 -18.01 -0.15
C ARG A 87 2.90 -18.04 -0.09
N LEU A 88 2.34 -19.25 0.01
CA LEU A 88 0.94 -19.41 0.37
C LEU A 88 0.79 -19.09 1.86
N LEU A 89 -0.11 -18.16 2.16
CA LEU A 89 -0.48 -17.79 3.52
C LEU A 89 -1.56 -18.75 4.04
N SER A 90 -1.53 -19.01 5.34
CA SER A 90 -2.65 -19.70 5.99
C SER A 90 -3.87 -18.78 6.10
N GLU A 91 -5.07 -19.37 6.20
CA GLU A 91 -6.30 -18.60 6.47
C GLU A 91 -6.17 -17.76 7.73
N GLU A 92 -5.55 -18.31 8.78
CA GLU A 92 -5.31 -17.61 10.03
C GLU A 92 -4.42 -16.37 9.84
N GLU A 93 -3.31 -16.47 9.09
CA GLU A 93 -2.42 -15.34 8.82
C GLU A 93 -3.17 -14.21 8.09
N VAL A 94 -3.96 -14.57 7.07
CA VAL A 94 -4.71 -13.61 6.24
C VAL A 94 -5.84 -12.96 7.04
N TYR A 95 -6.63 -13.74 7.78
CA TYR A 95 -7.75 -13.24 8.57
C TYR A 95 -7.28 -12.36 9.72
N ASN A 96 -6.20 -12.73 10.40
CA ASN A 96 -5.62 -11.90 11.46
C ASN A 96 -5.10 -10.57 10.90
N ARG A 97 -4.47 -10.58 9.72
CA ARG A 97 -4.03 -9.35 9.05
C ARG A 97 -5.22 -8.43 8.73
N ALA A 98 -6.25 -8.97 8.10
CA ALA A 98 -7.44 -8.21 7.73
C ALA A 98 -8.20 -7.66 8.96
N ALA A 99 -8.36 -8.47 10.02
CA ALA A 99 -9.00 -8.04 11.25
C ALA A 99 -8.21 -6.93 11.96
N ASN A 100 -6.87 -7.02 11.97
CA ASN A 100 -6.02 -5.98 12.53
C ASN A 100 -6.12 -4.67 11.74
N GLU A 101 -6.09 -4.72 10.41
CA GLU A 101 -6.28 -3.53 9.56
C GLU A 101 -7.64 -2.88 9.82
N PHE A 102 -8.72 -3.67 9.85
CA PHE A 102 -10.06 -3.15 10.13
C PHE A 102 -10.19 -2.56 11.53
N MET A 103 -9.56 -3.18 12.54
CA MET A 103 -9.47 -2.62 13.88
C MET A 103 -8.78 -1.25 13.88
N GLN A 104 -7.66 -1.10 13.16
CA GLN A 104 -6.95 0.18 13.10
C GLN A 104 -7.81 1.25 12.41
N GLU A 105 -8.45 0.93 11.28
CA GLU A 105 -9.36 1.84 10.59
C GLU A 105 -10.50 2.34 11.50
N LEU A 106 -11.08 1.46 12.32
CA LEU A 106 -12.14 1.84 13.26
C LEU A 106 -11.61 2.73 14.39
N LYS A 107 -10.42 2.43 14.94
CA LYS A 107 -9.78 3.25 15.98
C LYS A 107 -9.34 4.62 15.46
N GLU A 108 -8.90 4.71 14.21
CA GLU A 108 -8.59 5.99 13.56
C GLU A 108 -9.84 6.86 13.41
N LYS A 109 -11.01 6.25 13.13
CA LYS A 109 -12.30 6.96 13.02
C LYS A 109 -12.87 7.37 14.37
N ASN A 110 -12.71 6.52 15.39
CA ASN A 110 -13.21 6.77 16.74
C ASN A 110 -12.20 6.22 17.76
N ALA A 111 -11.38 7.09 18.34
CA ALA A 111 -10.36 6.69 19.30
C ALA A 111 -10.94 6.06 20.60
N ASP A 112 -12.19 6.39 20.94
CA ASP A 112 -12.88 5.89 22.13
C ASP A 112 -13.63 4.57 21.88
N ILE A 113 -13.53 3.99 20.68
CA ILE A 113 -14.16 2.70 20.37
C ILE A 113 -13.48 1.57 21.14
N THR A 114 -14.28 0.74 21.80
CA THR A 114 -13.81 -0.52 22.41
C THR A 114 -14.24 -1.69 21.53
N ILE A 115 -13.28 -2.31 20.87
CA ILE A 115 -13.52 -3.49 20.01
C ILE A 115 -13.69 -4.73 20.89
N ILE A 116 -14.82 -5.42 20.75
CA ILE A 116 -15.11 -6.68 21.47
C ILE A 116 -14.63 -7.87 20.66
N SER A 117 -15.02 -7.95 19.39
CA SER A 117 -14.62 -9.05 18.51
C SER A 117 -14.67 -8.62 17.05
N ILE A 118 -13.86 -9.29 16.23
CA ILE A 118 -13.93 -9.20 14.77
C ILE A 118 -14.02 -10.62 14.24
N LYS A 119 -14.99 -10.86 13.37
CA LYS A 119 -15.18 -12.14 12.65
C LYS A 119 -14.96 -11.92 11.17
N VAL A 120 -14.44 -12.95 10.50
CA VAL A 120 -14.20 -12.96 9.06
C VAL A 120 -14.97 -14.14 8.48
N ASP A 121 -15.97 -13.86 7.67
CA ASP A 121 -16.84 -14.87 7.08
C ASP A 121 -16.75 -14.83 5.55
N PRO A 122 -16.52 -15.98 4.86
CA PRO A 122 -16.53 -16.02 3.42
C PRO A 122 -17.95 -15.83 2.88
N LYS A 123 -18.07 -15.10 1.77
CA LYS A 123 -19.30 -14.88 1.02
C LYS A 123 -19.03 -15.08 -0.46
N THR A 124 -19.78 -15.98 -1.09
CA THR A 124 -19.70 -16.19 -2.54
C THR A 124 -20.65 -15.21 -3.23
N GLU A 125 -20.12 -14.42 -4.16
CA GLU A 125 -20.92 -13.56 -5.02
C GLU A 125 -21.57 -14.35 -6.16
N GLU A 126 -22.58 -13.77 -6.81
CA GLU A 126 -23.24 -14.36 -7.98
C GLU A 126 -22.28 -14.65 -9.14
N SER A 127 -21.16 -13.92 -9.20
CA SER A 127 -20.06 -14.10 -10.17
C SER A 127 -19.26 -15.40 -9.95
N GLY A 128 -19.46 -16.09 -8.84
CA GLY A 128 -18.65 -17.23 -8.40
C GLY A 128 -17.35 -16.82 -7.69
N LYS A 129 -17.09 -15.51 -7.53
CA LYS A 129 -15.96 -15.01 -6.75
C LYS A 129 -16.26 -15.11 -5.25
N THR A 130 -15.28 -15.57 -4.47
CA THR A 130 -15.34 -15.50 -3.00
C THR A 130 -14.81 -14.16 -2.52
N VAL A 131 -15.62 -13.45 -1.74
CA VAL A 131 -15.22 -12.26 -0.97
C VAL A 131 -15.37 -12.57 0.53
N TYR A 132 -14.86 -11.70 1.39
CA TYR A 132 -14.92 -11.89 2.84
C TYR A 132 -15.62 -10.72 3.52
N VAL A 133 -16.50 -11.02 4.45
CA VAL A 133 -17.21 -10.04 5.27
C VAL A 133 -16.56 -9.99 6.64
N LEU A 134 -16.01 -8.83 6.99
CA LEU A 134 -15.51 -8.56 8.32
C LEU A 134 -16.63 -7.94 9.14
N THR A 135 -17.01 -8.58 10.25
CA THR A 135 -18.01 -8.06 11.19
C THR A 135 -17.33 -7.72 12.50
N CYS A 136 -17.32 -6.44 12.85
CA CYS A 136 -16.79 -5.95 14.12
C CYS A 136 -17.92 -5.65 15.10
N GLU A 137 -17.86 -6.25 16.28
CA GLU A 137 -18.68 -5.91 17.43
C GLU A 137 -17.90 -4.97 18.34
N SER A 138 -18.52 -3.85 18.75
CA SER A 138 -17.87 -2.82 19.53
C SER A 138 -18.79 -2.17 20.56
N LEU A 139 -18.19 -1.49 21.52
CA LEU A 139 -18.85 -0.55 22.44
C LEU A 139 -18.38 0.86 22.16
N GLU A 140 -19.33 1.77 22.02
CA GLU A 140 -19.08 3.19 21.80
C GLU A 140 -19.83 4.04 22.81
N ARG A 141 -19.19 5.13 23.22
CA ARG A 141 -19.83 6.17 24.02
C ARG A 141 -20.71 7.04 23.12
N ILE A 142 -22.00 7.15 23.44
CA ILE A 142 -22.98 7.86 22.61
C ILE A 142 -23.50 9.16 23.24
N ASP A 143 -23.35 9.34 24.56
CA ASP A 143 -23.78 10.57 25.27
C ASP A 143 -22.96 11.83 24.93
N MET A 144 -21.86 11.68 24.18
CA MET A 144 -21.06 12.80 23.65
C MET A 144 -21.52 13.27 22.27
N LYS A 145 -22.11 12.39 21.43
CA LYS A 145 -22.61 12.77 20.10
C LYS A 145 -23.90 13.59 20.20
N ASP A 146 -24.79 13.27 21.15
CA ASP A 146 -26.05 13.98 21.39
C ASP A 146 -25.88 15.45 21.82
N LYS A 147 -24.74 15.83 22.41
CA LYS A 147 -24.47 17.24 22.78
C LYS A 147 -24.23 18.12 21.56
N ILE A 148 -23.60 17.59 20.50
CA ILE A 148 -23.26 18.35 19.29
C ILE A 148 -24.52 18.60 18.44
N GLU A 149 -25.48 17.66 18.41
CA GLU A 149 -26.73 17.84 17.65
C GLU A 149 -27.72 18.80 18.35
N LYS A 150 -27.77 18.79 19.69
CA LYS A 150 -28.63 19.72 20.45
C LYS A 150 -28.14 21.17 20.42
N GLU A 151 -26.84 21.42 20.29
CA GLU A 151 -26.32 22.79 20.11
C GLU A 151 -26.55 23.33 18.69
N ASN A 152 -26.66 22.46 17.68
CA ASN A 152 -26.92 22.87 16.28
C ASN A 152 -28.41 22.95 15.90
N THR A 153 -29.30 22.44 16.74
CA THR A 153 -30.77 22.48 16.52
C THR A 153 -31.48 23.32 17.59
N GLY A 154 -30.76 24.25 18.22
CA GLY A 154 -31.35 25.18 19.20
C GLY A 154 -32.35 26.13 18.54
N ASP A 155 -33.62 25.95 18.89
CA ASP A 155 -34.62 27.02 19.03
C ASP A 155 -34.12 28.16 19.93
#